data_AF-B4VT13-F1
#
_entry.id   AF-B4VT13-F1
#
_cell.length_a   1.000
_cell.length_b   1.000
_cell.length_c   1.000
_cell.angle_alpha   90.00
_cell.angle_beta   90.00
_cell.angle_gamma   90.00
#
_symmetry.space_group_name_H-M   'P 1'
#
loop_
_entity.id
_entity.type
_entity.pdbx_description
1 polymer ?
#
loop_
_entity_poly.entity_id
_entity_poly.type
_entity_poly.pdbx_seq_one_letter_code
_entity_poly.pdbx_strand_id
1 'polypeptide(L)'
;MTTLTRTAQAQWNGDLKSGNGHINASSHILNDTPYTFSTRFEDTPGTNPEELLASSHAACYTMALAHTLAEKGYKAESLQTQAFCSLVQFLMPCVKM
;
A
#
# COMPACT_ATOMS: atom_id res chain seq x y z
N MET A 1 -25.68 1.38 -14.16
CA MET A 1 -24.29 1.62 -13.71
C MET A 1 -23.73 0.29 -13.28
N THR A 2 -22.58 -0.13 -13.81
CA THR A 2 -21.93 -1.40 -13.42
C THR A 2 -20.88 -1.08 -12.36
N THR A 3 -21.00 -1.66 -11.19
CA THR A 3 -20.01 -1.50 -10.11
C THR A 3 -18.88 -2.49 -10.32
N LEU A 4 -17.65 -1.99 -10.40
CA LEU A 4 -16.45 -2.83 -10.37
C LEU A 4 -15.97 -2.98 -8.93
N THR A 5 -16.05 -4.19 -8.39
CA THR A 5 -15.57 -4.49 -7.03
C THR A 5 -14.25 -5.26 -7.09
N ARG A 6 -13.23 -4.78 -6.39
CA ARG A 6 -11.96 -5.49 -6.13
C ARG A 6 -11.80 -5.59 -4.62
N THR A 7 -11.35 -6.74 -4.14
CA THR A 7 -11.28 -7.01 -2.71
C THR A 7 -9.88 -7.39 -2.28
N ALA A 8 -9.56 -7.05 -1.04
CA ALA A 8 -8.40 -7.57 -0.32
C ALA A 8 -8.85 -7.90 1.10
N GLN A 9 -8.16 -8.85 1.72
CA GLN A 9 -8.43 -9.31 3.08
C GLN A 9 -7.12 -9.38 3.84
N ALA A 10 -7.16 -9.02 5.13
CA ALA A 10 -6.03 -9.15 6.03
C ALA A 10 -6.46 -10.01 7.22
N GLN A 11 -5.57 -10.91 7.65
CA GLN A 11 -5.70 -11.66 8.88
C GLN A 11 -4.58 -11.26 9.84
N TRP A 12 -4.82 -11.35 11.14
CA TRP A 12 -3.84 -11.11 12.19
C TRP A 12 -4.02 -12.12 13.32
N ASN A 13 -2.92 -12.65 13.83
CA ASN A 13 -2.90 -13.63 14.91
C ASN A 13 -1.96 -13.15 16.03
N GLY A 14 -2.43 -13.20 17.28
CA GLY A 14 -1.64 -12.84 18.46
C GLY A 14 -1.72 -11.36 18.85
N ASP A 15 -0.83 -10.95 19.75
CA ASP A 15 -0.75 -9.55 20.19
C ASP A 15 -0.11 -8.64 19.12
N LEU A 16 -0.01 -7.34 19.40
CA LEU A 16 0.50 -6.36 18.44
C LEU A 16 1.98 -6.58 18.09
N LYS A 17 2.85 -6.89 19.06
CA LYS A 17 4.31 -6.90 18.84
C LYS A 17 4.83 -8.26 18.37
N SER A 18 4.31 -9.35 18.95
CA SER A 18 4.71 -10.72 18.58
C SER A 18 3.76 -11.38 17.59
N GLY A 19 2.65 -10.72 17.27
CA GLY A 19 1.70 -11.22 16.30
C GLY A 19 2.23 -11.17 14.87
N ASN A 20 1.51 -11.87 14.00
CA ASN A 20 1.77 -11.91 12.58
C ASN A 20 0.45 -11.78 11.82
N GLY A 21 0.53 -11.18 10.64
CA GLY A 21 -0.60 -11.09 9.76
C GLY A 21 -0.25 -11.44 8.33
N HIS A 22 -1.29 -11.72 7.55
CA HIS A 22 -1.19 -12.06 6.14
C HIS A 22 -2.24 -11.29 5.35
N ILE A 23 -1.86 -10.83 4.16
CA ILE A 23 -2.73 -10.08 3.23
C ILE A 23 -2.96 -10.92 1.97
N ASN A 24 -4.21 -10.93 1.52
CA ASN A 24 -4.65 -11.58 0.29
C ASN A 24 -5.42 -10.57 -0.58
N ALA A 25 -5.12 -10.50 -1.87
CA ALA A 25 -5.87 -9.68 -2.83
C ALA A 25 -6.60 -10.60 -3.83
N SER A 26 -7.78 -10.18 -4.30
CA SER A 26 -8.58 -10.97 -5.25
C SER A 26 -7.91 -11.18 -6.62
N SER A 27 -6.81 -10.48 -6.90
CA SER A 27 -5.98 -10.68 -8.09
C SER A 27 -4.91 -11.75 -7.92
N HIS A 28 -4.73 -12.28 -6.70
CA HIS A 28 -3.65 -13.20 -6.31
C HIS A 28 -2.23 -12.62 -6.37
N ILE A 29 -2.06 -11.32 -6.66
CA ILE A 29 -0.73 -10.68 -6.59
C ILE A 29 -0.21 -10.62 -5.15
N LEU A 30 -1.13 -10.40 -4.19
CA LEU A 30 -0.90 -10.65 -2.78
C LEU A 30 -1.60 -11.96 -2.46
N ASN A 31 -0.83 -12.97 -2.10
CA ASN A 31 -1.32 -14.30 -1.77
C ASN A 31 -0.57 -14.76 -0.53
N ASP A 32 -1.29 -14.81 0.59
CA ASP A 32 -0.76 -15.08 1.91
C ASP A 32 0.51 -14.27 2.21
N THR A 33 0.50 -12.97 1.84
CA THR A 33 1.69 -12.11 1.94
C THR A 33 1.86 -11.63 3.37
N PRO A 34 2.99 -11.92 4.04
CA PRO A 34 3.17 -11.64 5.46
C PRO A 34 3.37 -10.14 5.73
N TYR A 35 2.86 -9.69 6.87
CA TYR A 35 3.19 -8.42 7.49
C TYR A 35 3.26 -8.58 9.02
N THR A 36 4.13 -7.82 9.67
CA THR A 36 4.32 -7.87 11.12
C THR A 36 4.39 -6.45 11.69
N PHE A 37 4.50 -6.35 13.01
CA PHE A 37 4.85 -5.07 13.64
C PHE A 37 6.17 -4.52 13.11
N SER A 38 7.19 -5.38 13.02
CA SER A 38 8.53 -4.99 12.59
C SER A 38 8.58 -4.56 11.12
N THR A 39 7.82 -5.19 10.22
CA THR A 39 7.78 -4.75 8.80
C THR A 39 7.03 -3.43 8.61
N ARG A 40 6.22 -3.02 9.59
CA ARG A 40 5.41 -1.80 9.51
C ARG A 40 6.00 -0.62 10.25
N PHE A 41 6.51 -0.84 11.46
CA PHE A 41 6.91 0.23 12.38
C PHE A 41 8.40 0.26 12.67
N GLU A 42 9.15 -0.75 12.21
CA GLU A 42 10.61 -0.83 12.35
C GLU A 42 11.24 -0.88 10.95
N ASP A 43 12.57 -0.93 10.88
CA ASP A 43 13.31 -0.89 9.61
C ASP A 43 13.51 -2.30 9.01
N THR A 44 12.55 -3.21 9.25
CA THR A 44 12.61 -4.58 8.72
C THR A 44 11.97 -4.61 7.32
N PRO A 45 12.68 -5.08 6.28
CA PRO A 45 12.09 -5.24 4.96
C PRO A 45 10.87 -6.17 4.98
N GLY A 46 9.79 -5.75 4.33
CA GLY A 46 8.59 -6.56 4.17
C GLY A 46 7.36 -5.72 3.86
N THR A 47 6.27 -6.38 3.49
CA THR A 47 5.03 -5.68 3.13
C THR A 47 4.44 -4.96 4.34
N ASN A 48 3.94 -3.75 4.05
CA ASN A 48 3.28 -2.89 5.02
C ASN A 48 2.13 -2.12 4.35
N PRO A 49 1.11 -1.66 5.10
CA PRO A 49 0.00 -0.91 4.51
C PRO A 49 0.43 0.36 3.77
N GLU A 50 1.46 1.04 4.27
CA GLU A 50 1.93 2.32 3.74
C GLU A 50 2.54 2.18 2.34
N GLU A 51 3.33 1.14 2.05
CA GLU A 51 3.85 0.85 0.70
C GLU A 51 2.73 0.44 -0.27
N LEU A 52 1.70 -0.26 0.21
CA LEU A 52 0.54 -0.66 -0.60
C LEU A 52 -0.31 0.55 -0.98
N LEU A 53 -0.47 1.50 -0.06
CA LEU A 53 -1.11 2.79 -0.35
C LEU A 53 -0.29 3.62 -1.32
N ALA A 54 1.02 3.75 -1.09
CA ALA A 54 1.91 4.48 -1.99
C ALA A 54 1.90 3.89 -3.41
N SER A 55 2.01 2.57 -3.55
CA SER A 55 1.99 1.88 -4.85
C SER A 55 0.66 2.07 -5.58
N SER A 56 -0.47 1.91 -4.88
CA SER A 56 -1.81 2.13 -5.48
C SER A 56 -1.98 3.56 -5.98
N HIS A 57 -1.49 4.55 -5.22
CA HIS A 57 -1.58 5.96 -5.59
C HIS A 57 -0.66 6.29 -6.78
N ALA A 58 0.59 5.83 -6.74
CA ALA A 58 1.54 6.05 -7.83
C ALA A 58 1.00 5.47 -9.16
N ALA A 59 0.44 4.26 -9.12
CA ALA A 59 -0.15 3.63 -10.30
C ALA A 59 -1.38 4.42 -10.82
N CYS A 60 -2.29 4.81 -9.93
CA CYS A 60 -3.49 5.57 -10.30
C CYS A 60 -3.13 6.93 -10.91
N TYR A 61 -2.24 7.69 -10.26
CA TYR A 61 -1.79 8.99 -10.74
C TYR A 61 -1.11 8.89 -12.11
N THR A 62 -0.19 7.93 -12.28
CA THR A 62 0.52 7.72 -13.55
C THR A 62 -0.45 7.43 -14.70
N MET A 63 -1.46 6.60 -14.45
CA MET A 63 -2.50 6.27 -15.43
C MET A 63 -3.38 7.48 -15.75
N ALA A 64 -3.80 8.24 -14.73
CA ALA A 64 -4.59 9.45 -14.91
C ALA A 64 -3.83 10.53 -15.69
N LEU A 65 -2.53 10.68 -15.44
CA LEU A 65 -1.67 11.62 -16.17
C LEU A 65 -1.51 11.22 -17.65
N ALA A 66 -1.27 9.94 -17.93
CA ALA A 66 -1.27 9.41 -19.30
C ALA A 66 -2.62 9.70 -19.99
N HIS A 67 -3.70 9.45 -19.25
CA HIS A 67 -5.06 9.98 -19.41
C HIS A 67 -5.12 11.36 -20.06
N THR A 68 -4.80 12.35 -19.25
CA THR A 68 -4.89 13.78 -19.56
C THR A 68 -3.99 14.19 -20.71
N LEU A 69 -2.79 13.60 -20.83
CA LEU A 69 -1.89 13.87 -21.96
C LEU A 69 -2.52 13.43 -23.29
N ALA A 70 -3.13 12.25 -23.33
CA ALA A 70 -3.80 11.73 -24.51
C ALA A 70 -4.99 12.61 -24.94
N GLU A 71 -5.78 13.12 -23.99
CA GLU A 71 -6.88 14.07 -24.29
C GLU A 71 -6.40 15.38 -24.92
N LYS A 72 -5.12 15.73 -24.73
CA LYS A 72 -4.47 16.91 -25.32
C LYS A 72 -3.69 16.60 -26.60
N GLY A 73 -3.77 15.37 -27.11
CA GLY A 73 -3.09 14.94 -28.34
C GLY A 73 -1.63 14.54 -28.16
N TYR A 74 -1.15 14.40 -26.91
CA TYR A 74 0.19 13.91 -26.62
C TYR A 74 0.17 12.41 -26.34
N LYS A 75 1.17 11.68 -26.85
CA LYS A 75 1.43 10.29 -26.47
C LYS A 75 2.64 10.23 -25.54
N ALA A 76 2.42 9.88 -24.28
CA ALA A 76 3.52 9.65 -23.36
C ALA A 76 4.30 8.38 -23.76
N GLU A 77 5.62 8.50 -23.92
CA GLU A 77 6.49 7.33 -24.18
C GLU A 77 6.82 6.58 -22.90
N SER A 78 7.06 7.31 -21.81
CA SER A 78 7.31 6.76 -20.48
C SER A 78 6.88 7.76 -19.42
N LEU A 79 6.21 7.28 -18.37
CA LEU A 79 5.89 8.03 -17.17
C LEU A 79 6.30 7.20 -15.95
N GLN A 80 7.01 7.82 -15.02
CA GLN A 80 7.42 7.20 -13.78
C GLN A 80 7.03 8.11 -12.62
N THR A 81 6.26 7.56 -11.68
CA THR A 81 5.86 8.27 -10.46
C THR A 81 6.41 7.54 -9.24
N GLN A 82 7.04 8.28 -8.34
CA GLN A 82 7.39 7.79 -7.01
C GLN A 82 6.49 8.48 -5.98
N ALA A 83 5.77 7.67 -5.20
CA ALA A 83 4.92 8.15 -4.12
C ALA A 83 5.52 7.78 -2.77
N PHE A 84 5.40 8.70 -1.82
CA PHE A 84 5.84 8.51 -0.44
C PHE A 84 4.63 8.55 0.48
N CYS A 85 4.40 7.48 1.23
CA CYS A 85 3.39 7.45 2.30
C CYS A 85 4.10 7.66 3.64
N SER A 86 3.81 8.77 4.31
CA SER A 86 4.39 9.07 5.62
C SER A 86 3.42 8.70 6.72
N LEU A 87 3.79 7.70 7.53
CA LEU A 87 3.12 7.40 8.78
C LEU A 87 3.76 8.20 9.90
N VAL A 88 3.08 9.25 10.36
CA VAL A 88 3.56 10.06 11.49
C VAL A 88 3.17 9.38 12.79
N GLN A 89 4.16 8.87 13.52
CA GLN A 89 3.95 8.38 14.87
C GLN A 89 3.90 9.55 15.83
N PHE A 90 2.73 9.84 16.37
CA PHE A 90 2.64 10.64 17.58
C PHE A 90 3.12 9.76 18.73
N LEU A 91 4.38 9.93 19.12
CA LEU A 91 4.85 9.49 20.42
C LEU A 91 3.99 10.21 21.46
N MET A 92 2.93 9.56 21.95
CA MET A 92 2.43 9.89 23.27
C MET A 92 3.60 9.58 24.24
N PRO A 93 4.11 10.56 25.00
CA PRO A 93 5.25 10.35 25.90
C PRO A 93 4.96 9.41 27.10
N CYS A 94 3.89 8.60 27.07
CA CYS A 94 3.39 7.84 28.22
C CYS A 94 3.28 6.32 28.04
N VAL A 95 3.74 5.72 26.93
CA VAL A 95 3.76 4.24 26.80
C VAL A 95 5.20 3.74 26.69
N LYS A 96 5.99 4.02 27.73
CA LYS A 96 6.96 3.02 28.19
C LYS A 96 6.16 2.01 29.02
N MET A 97 5.88 0.85 28.44
CA MET A 97 5.62 -0.38 29.20
C MET A 97 6.87 -1.23 29.12
#